data_AF-A0A7C1GG71-F1
#
_entry.id   AF-A0A7C1GG71-F1
#
_cell.length_a   1.000
_cell.length_b   1.000
_cell.length_c   1.000
_cell.angle_alpha   90.00
_cell.angle_beta   90.00
_cell.angle_gamma   90.00
#
_symmetry.space_group_name_H-M   'P 1'
#
loop_
_entity.id
_entity.type
_entity.pdbx_description
1 polymer ?
#
loop_
_entity_poly.entity_id
_entity_poly.type
_entity_poly.pdbx_seq_one_letter_code
_entity_poly.pdbx_strand_id
1 'polypeptide(L)'
;MTHRDNPPPQIDETGESRITPRTSKTQRKKEMIELQKIGERLVSLSEKKLKALSIPEELKDAVRFARTIRSHSARKRQMQHIGVIMRHVDPDPIRRAFQNLDDMLSQDARTFQRIEQLREELLAGNDEDALRILDLFPQAEREEFLRIVARGRNERITGKKPAASRALFRYLRALLESSEKGEHSAHGEEPHSVARDKTTQGGV
;
A
#
# COMPACT_ATOMS: atom_id res chain seq x y z
N MET A 1 -24.55 5.26 43.59
CA MET A 1 -25.29 6.11 42.64
C MET A 1 -24.59 7.46 42.56
N THR A 2 -23.70 7.66 41.59
CA THR A 2 -23.02 8.94 41.40
C THR A 2 -23.78 9.75 40.35
N HIS A 3 -24.41 10.85 40.78
CA HIS A 3 -25.05 11.83 39.90
C HIS A 3 -24.01 12.37 38.92
N ARG A 4 -24.29 12.21 37.63
CA ARG A 4 -23.49 12.78 36.56
C ARG A 4 -24.18 14.09 36.21
N ASP A 5 -23.73 15.18 36.83
CA ASP A 5 -24.24 16.52 36.55
C ASP A 5 -24.14 16.79 35.04
N ASN A 6 -25.31 16.84 34.41
CA ASN A 6 -25.50 17.34 33.07
C ASN A 6 -25.74 18.84 33.23
N PRO A 7 -24.82 19.74 32.84
CA PRO A 7 -25.13 21.15 32.87
C PRO A 7 -26.33 21.41 31.94
N PRO A 8 -27.32 22.20 32.37
CA PRO A 8 -28.48 22.50 31.54
C PRO A 8 -28.04 23.17 30.23
N PRO A 9 -28.76 22.95 29.12
CA PRO A 9 -28.44 23.56 27.84
C PRO A 9 -28.49 25.09 27.98
N GLN A 10 -27.42 25.76 27.56
CA GLN A 10 -27.41 27.22 27.45
C GLN A 10 -28.22 27.59 26.21
N ILE A 11 -29.40 28.16 26.45
CA ILE A 11 -30.25 28.76 25.42
C ILE A 11 -29.71 30.17 25.13
N ASP A 12 -29.46 30.48 23.86
CA ASP A 12 -29.32 31.86 23.41
C ASP A 12 -30.69 32.43 23.02
N GLU A 13 -30.80 33.76 22.94
CA GLU A 13 -32.05 34.51 22.82
C GLU A 13 -32.79 34.32 21.48
N THR A 14 -32.35 33.40 20.62
CA THR A 14 -32.92 33.14 19.28
C THR A 14 -33.65 31.79 19.15
N GLY A 15 -33.66 30.95 20.18
CA GLY A 15 -34.51 29.74 20.21
C GLY A 15 -34.14 28.64 19.21
N GLU A 16 -33.03 28.77 18.48
CA GLU A 16 -32.54 27.73 17.57
C GLU A 16 -31.53 26.83 18.27
N SER A 17 -31.89 25.56 18.45
CA SER A 17 -30.97 24.53 18.90
C SER A 17 -29.86 24.34 17.86
N ARG A 18 -28.73 25.03 18.01
CA ARG A 18 -27.49 24.63 17.33
C ARG A 18 -27.03 23.31 17.93
N ILE A 19 -27.54 22.21 17.40
CA ILE A 19 -26.95 20.88 17.57
C ILE A 19 -25.61 20.92 16.85
N THR A 20 -24.56 21.43 17.51
CA THR A 20 -23.20 21.13 17.07
C THR A 20 -23.05 19.61 17.20
N PRO A 21 -22.79 18.86 16.12
CA PRO A 21 -22.69 17.42 16.22
C PRO A 21 -21.52 17.10 17.14
N ARG A 22 -21.85 16.70 18.37
CA ARG A 22 -20.89 16.19 19.35
C ARG A 22 -20.34 14.90 18.75
N THR A 23 -19.24 14.99 18.00
CA THR A 23 -18.44 13.86 17.49
C THR A 23 -18.48 12.78 18.56
N SER A 24 -19.17 11.66 18.28
CA SER A 24 -19.60 10.78 19.37
C SER A 24 -18.36 10.30 20.13
N LYS A 25 -18.44 10.12 21.46
CA LYS A 25 -17.31 9.65 22.29
C LYS A 25 -16.61 8.41 21.69
N THR A 26 -17.36 7.63 20.91
CA THR A 26 -16.91 6.49 20.10
C THR A 26 -15.93 6.87 18.97
N GLN A 27 -16.17 7.95 18.23
CA GLN A 27 -15.28 8.39 17.13
C GLN A 27 -13.91 8.84 17.65
N ARG A 28 -13.88 9.69 18.68
CA ARG A 28 -12.61 10.10 19.33
C ARG A 28 -11.83 8.90 19.85
N LYS A 29 -12.51 7.91 20.44
CA LYS A 29 -11.85 6.67 20.87
C LYS A 29 -11.25 5.89 19.70
N LYS A 30 -11.96 5.80 18.56
CA LYS A 30 -11.44 5.15 17.35
C LYS A 30 -10.21 5.88 16.80
N GLU A 31 -10.28 7.20 16.66
CA GLU A 31 -9.16 8.03 16.19
C GLU A 31 -7.92 7.86 17.08
N MET A 32 -8.09 7.81 18.40
CA MET A 32 -6.97 7.58 19.32
C MET A 32 -6.33 6.20 19.14
N ILE A 33 -7.13 5.16 18.91
CA ILE A 33 -6.62 3.80 18.64
C ILE A 33 -5.88 3.77 17.30
N GLU A 34 -6.41 4.45 16.28
CA GLU A 34 -5.76 4.57 14.97
C GLU A 34 -4.41 5.27 15.08
N LEU A 35 -4.32 6.41 15.77
CA LEU A 35 -3.06 7.12 15.99
C LEU A 35 -2.04 6.28 16.75
N GLN A 36 -2.48 5.52 17.75
CA GLN A 36 -1.63 4.60 18.50
C GLN A 36 -1.06 3.50 17.59
N LYS A 37 -1.91 2.89 16.75
CA LYS A 37 -1.47 1.87 15.78
C LYS A 37 -0.49 2.44 14.75
N ILE A 38 -0.73 3.66 14.27
CA ILE A 38 0.20 4.34 13.35
C ILE A 38 1.56 4.53 14.04
N GLY A 39 1.57 5.00 15.29
CA GLY A 39 2.78 5.12 16.10
C GLY A 39 3.54 3.81 16.27
N GLU A 40 2.82 2.71 16.52
CA GLU A 40 3.41 1.37 16.60
C GLU A 40 3.99 0.90 15.26
N ARG A 41 3.31 1.19 14.13
CA ARG A 41 3.81 0.88 12.79
C ARG A 41 5.10 1.64 12.45
N LEU A 42 5.25 2.88 12.91
CA LEU A 42 6.48 3.67 12.69
C LEU A 42 7.72 2.99 13.28
N VAL A 43 7.59 2.31 14.42
CA VAL A 43 8.68 1.59 15.10
C VAL A 43 9.20 0.41 14.29
N SER A 44 8.34 -0.16 13.45
CA SER A 44 8.69 -1.28 12.56
C SER A 44 9.29 -0.82 11.23
N LEU A 45 9.34 0.48 10.94
CA LEU A 45 9.96 1.00 9.72
C LEU A 45 11.49 0.94 9.80
N SER A 46 12.13 0.80 8.63
CA SER A 46 13.58 0.96 8.51
C SER A 46 13.97 2.43 8.68
N GLU A 47 15.21 2.69 9.11
CA GLU A 47 15.70 4.06 9.33
C GLU A 47 15.60 4.92 8.06
N LYS A 48 15.85 4.33 6.89
CA LYS A 48 15.71 5.01 5.60
C LYS A 48 14.27 5.48 5.36
N LYS A 49 13.27 4.63 5.64
CA LYS A 49 11.85 4.97 5.49
C LYS A 49 11.42 6.02 6.52
N LEU A 50 11.88 5.89 7.76
CA LEU A 50 11.58 6.85 8.82
C LEU A 50 12.13 8.26 8.50
N LYS A 51 13.35 8.35 7.94
CA LYS A 51 13.95 9.62 7.52
C LYS A 51 13.24 10.25 6.31
N ALA A 52 12.70 9.43 5.40
CA ALA A 52 11.95 9.90 4.25
C ALA A 52 10.58 10.52 4.63
N LEU A 53 10.04 10.16 5.81
CA LEU A 53 8.83 10.78 6.32
C LEU A 53 9.12 12.21 6.80
N SER A 54 8.34 13.16 6.31
CA SER A 54 8.35 14.56 6.76
C SER A 54 7.60 14.70 8.09
N ILE A 55 8.14 14.10 9.14
CA ILE A 55 7.59 14.13 10.51
C ILE A 55 8.55 14.84 11.48
N PRO A 56 8.04 15.39 12.59
CA PRO A 56 8.87 16.09 13.58
C PRO A 56 10.00 15.23 14.13
N GLU A 57 11.14 15.85 14.44
CA GLU A 57 12.32 15.12 14.92
C GLU A 57 12.06 14.47 16.29
N GLU A 58 11.25 15.10 17.14
CA GLU A 58 10.79 14.52 18.42
C GLU A 58 10.13 13.14 18.22
N LEU A 59 9.27 13.01 17.19
CA LEU A 59 8.63 11.73 16.87
C LEU A 59 9.65 10.70 16.36
N LYS A 60 10.62 11.13 15.53
CA LYS A 60 11.69 10.24 15.04
C LYS A 60 12.58 9.75 16.17
N ASP A 61 12.94 10.62 17.11
CA ASP A 61 13.72 10.28 18.30
C ASP A 61 12.97 9.31 19.22
N ALA A 62 11.69 9.58 19.48
CA ALA A 62 10.85 8.69 20.28
C ALA A 62 10.73 7.29 19.65
N VAL A 63 10.63 7.22 18.32
CA VAL A 63 10.61 5.96 17.56
C VAL A 63 11.97 5.24 17.60
N ARG A 64 13.09 5.96 17.44
CA ARG A 64 14.44 5.38 17.55
C ARG A 64 14.69 4.82 18.96
N PHE A 65 14.33 5.57 19.99
CA PHE A 65 14.46 5.13 21.38
C PHE A 65 13.61 3.89 21.66
N ALA A 66 12.37 3.83 21.14
CA ALA A 66 11.53 2.64 21.28
C ALA A 66 12.17 1.35 20.74
N ARG A 67 13.03 1.45 19.72
CA ARG A 67 13.72 0.30 19.11
C ARG A 67 14.86 -0.24 19.98
N THR A 68 15.39 0.55 20.90
CA THR A 68 16.49 0.13 21.79
C THR A 68 16.00 -0.52 23.09
N ILE A 69 14.74 -0.28 23.48
CA ILE A 69 14.15 -0.79 24.72
C ILE A 69 13.91 -2.31 24.64
N ARG A 70 14.55 -3.06 25.52
CA ARG A 70 14.36 -4.52 25.67
C ARG A 70 13.24 -4.91 26.64
N SER A 71 12.97 -4.08 27.65
CA SER A 71 11.93 -4.35 28.66
C SER A 71 10.54 -4.11 28.10
N HIS A 72 9.66 -5.10 28.22
CA HIS A 72 8.28 -5.01 27.73
C HIS A 72 7.50 -3.86 28.40
N SER A 73 7.68 -3.65 29.71
CA SER A 73 6.99 -2.60 30.46
C SER A 73 7.45 -1.21 30.04
N ALA A 74 8.76 -1.02 29.84
CA ALA A 74 9.33 0.24 29.35
C ALA A 74 8.91 0.50 27.89
N ARG A 75 8.89 -0.53 27.04
CA ARG A 75 8.48 -0.42 25.63
C ARG A 75 7.01 0.00 25.55
N LYS A 76 6.13 -0.59 26.37
CA LYS A 76 4.72 -0.21 26.44
C LYS A 76 4.53 1.27 26.83
N ARG A 77 5.26 1.77 27.82
CA ARG A 77 5.22 3.19 28.19
C ARG A 77 5.71 4.09 27.06
N GLN A 78 6.79 3.69 26.37
CA GLN A 78 7.28 4.44 25.21
C GLN A 78 6.27 4.45 24.06
N MET A 79 5.55 3.36 23.81
CA MET A 79 4.48 3.33 22.81
C MET A 79 3.34 4.30 23.18
N GLN A 80 3.00 4.42 24.46
CA GLN A 80 2.01 5.39 24.93
C GLN A 80 2.49 6.83 24.74
N HIS A 81 3.77 7.11 25.02
CA HIS A 81 4.37 8.43 24.79
C HIS A 81 4.37 8.81 23.31
N ILE A 82 4.74 7.89 22.41
CA ILE A 82 4.59 8.08 20.96
C ILE A 82 3.13 8.41 20.61
N GLY A 83 2.16 7.69 21.20
CA GLY A 83 0.74 7.98 21.03
C GLY A 83 0.28 9.34 21.57
N VAL A 84 1.02 9.96 22.49
CA VAL A 84 0.79 11.36 22.92
C VAL A 84 1.36 12.33 21.90
N ILE A 85 2.59 12.09 21.42
CA ILE A 85 3.22 12.91 20.37
C ILE A 85 2.35 12.92 19.10
N MET A 86 1.86 11.75 18.68
CA MET A 86 0.99 11.58 17.50
C MET A 86 -0.32 12.40 17.54
N ARG A 87 -0.76 12.91 18.71
CA ARG A 87 -1.94 13.79 18.80
C ARG A 87 -1.65 15.24 18.42
N HIS A 88 -0.37 15.61 18.42
CA HIS A 88 0.12 16.96 18.12
C HIS A 88 0.76 17.04 16.73
N VAL A 89 0.79 15.93 16.00
CA VAL A 89 1.35 15.83 14.64
C VAL A 89 0.22 15.58 13.66
N ASP A 90 0.31 16.15 12.45
CA ASP A 90 -0.57 15.79 11.35
C ASP A 90 -0.32 14.31 10.93
N PRO A 91 -1.29 13.40 11.14
CA PRO A 91 -1.13 12.01 10.78
C PRO A 91 -1.33 11.72 9.28
N ASP A 92 -1.89 12.65 8.50
CA ASP A 92 -2.30 12.35 7.12
C ASP A 92 -1.14 12.02 6.17
N PRO A 93 0.02 12.69 6.21
CA PRO A 93 1.20 12.28 5.45
C PRO A 93 1.67 10.87 5.80
N ILE A 94 1.60 10.52 7.10
CA ILE A 94 1.99 9.20 7.60
C ILE A 94 1.01 8.13 7.13
N ARG A 95 -0.30 8.42 7.19
CA ARG A 95 -1.36 7.54 6.70
C ARG A 95 -1.20 7.26 5.22
N ARG A 96 -1.01 8.29 4.40
CA ARG A 96 -0.79 8.13 2.95
C ARG A 96 0.44 7.29 2.63
N ALA A 97 1.54 7.52 3.34
CA ALA A 97 2.74 6.71 3.17
C ALA A 97 2.50 5.22 3.50
N PHE A 98 1.73 4.93 4.56
CA PHE A 98 1.36 3.56 4.90
C PHE A 98 0.35 2.95 3.91
N GLN A 99 -0.64 3.71 3.45
CA GLN A 99 -1.58 3.26 2.42
C GLN A 99 -0.86 2.85 1.15
N ASN A 100 0.04 3.69 0.64
CA ASN A 100 0.84 3.35 -0.56
C ASN A 100 1.67 2.08 -0.37
N LEU A 101 2.23 1.86 0.82
CA LEU A 101 2.96 0.63 1.13
C LEU A 101 2.04 -0.58 1.18
N ASP A 102 0.88 -0.46 1.82
CA ASP A 102 -0.11 -1.54 1.95
C ASP A 102 -0.72 -1.87 0.58
N ASP A 103 -0.95 -0.87 -0.27
CA ASP A 103 -1.43 -1.03 -1.64
C ASP A 103 -0.39 -1.75 -2.50
N MET A 104 0.88 -1.37 -2.42
CA MET A 104 1.98 -2.04 -3.12
C MET A 104 2.08 -3.51 -2.67
N LEU A 105 2.05 -3.79 -1.37
CA LEU A 105 2.08 -5.16 -0.84
C LEU A 105 0.86 -5.97 -1.28
N SER A 106 -0.30 -5.33 -1.34
CA SER A 106 -1.54 -5.96 -1.81
C SER A 106 -1.49 -6.25 -3.30
N GLN A 107 -0.91 -5.35 -4.10
CA GLN A 107 -0.65 -5.59 -5.52
C GLN A 107 0.33 -6.76 -5.69
N ASP A 108 1.45 -6.77 -4.99
CA ASP A 108 2.42 -7.87 -5.01
C ASP A 108 1.77 -9.21 -4.63
N ALA A 109 0.93 -9.23 -3.59
CA ALA A 109 0.22 -10.42 -3.16
C ALA A 109 -0.80 -10.91 -4.20
N ARG A 110 -1.58 -10.00 -4.81
CA ARG A 110 -2.50 -10.34 -5.90
C ARG A 110 -1.76 -10.88 -7.12
N THR A 111 -0.66 -10.23 -7.49
CA THR A 111 0.21 -10.67 -8.59
C THR A 111 0.80 -12.05 -8.30
N PHE A 112 1.31 -12.28 -7.09
CA PHE A 112 1.78 -13.60 -6.67
C PHE A 112 0.70 -14.67 -6.79
N GLN A 113 -0.50 -14.42 -6.28
CA GLN A 113 -1.63 -15.35 -6.38
C GLN A 113 -2.04 -15.63 -7.82
N ARG A 114 -2.06 -14.61 -8.69
CA ARG A 114 -2.37 -14.77 -10.11
C ARG A 114 -1.33 -15.66 -10.81
N ILE A 115 -0.05 -15.44 -10.57
CA ILE A 115 1.03 -16.27 -11.13
C ILE A 115 0.91 -17.70 -10.62
N GLU A 116 0.59 -17.88 -9.34
CA GLU A 116 0.40 -19.20 -8.74
C GLU A 116 -0.76 -19.97 -9.38
N GLN A 117 -1.89 -19.29 -9.62
CA GLN A 117 -3.05 -19.86 -10.31
C GLN A 117 -2.71 -20.26 -11.75
N LEU A 118 -2.07 -19.38 -12.51
CA LEU A 118 -1.64 -19.68 -13.89
C LEU A 118 -0.66 -20.86 -13.92
N ARG A 119 0.28 -20.92 -12.97
CA ARG A 119 1.22 -22.02 -12.87
C ARG A 119 0.48 -23.34 -12.61
N GLU A 120 -0.47 -23.36 -11.68
CA GLU A 120 -1.25 -24.57 -11.40
C GLU A 120 -2.10 -25.00 -12.60
N GLU A 121 -2.77 -24.06 -13.28
CA GLU A 121 -3.53 -24.34 -14.51
C GLU A 121 -2.62 -24.95 -15.59
N LEU A 122 -1.43 -24.37 -15.81
CA LEU A 122 -0.47 -24.88 -16.78
C LEU A 122 0.05 -26.27 -16.43
N LEU A 123 0.31 -26.54 -15.15
CA LEU A 123 0.83 -27.84 -14.71
C LEU A 123 -0.24 -28.93 -14.62
N ALA A 124 -1.53 -28.57 -14.58
CA ALA A 124 -2.65 -29.50 -14.54
C ALA A 124 -3.29 -29.74 -15.92
N GLY A 125 -3.21 -28.75 -16.82
CA GLY A 125 -3.81 -28.80 -18.16
C GLY A 125 -2.93 -29.45 -19.23
N ASN A 126 -3.29 -29.20 -20.50
CA ASN A 126 -2.63 -29.74 -21.68
C ASN A 126 -1.93 -28.65 -22.54
N ASP A 127 -1.36 -29.01 -23.68
CA ASP A 127 -0.63 -28.06 -24.53
C ASP A 127 -1.55 -27.00 -25.17
N GLU A 128 -2.82 -27.33 -25.44
CA GLU A 128 -3.80 -26.37 -25.94
C GLU A 128 -4.11 -25.30 -24.89
N ASP A 129 -4.30 -25.71 -23.63
CA ASP A 129 -4.48 -24.81 -22.49
C ASP A 129 -3.28 -23.87 -22.33
N ALA A 130 -2.08 -24.41 -22.50
CA ALA A 130 -0.85 -23.63 -22.41
C ALA A 130 -0.78 -22.56 -23.50
N LEU A 131 -1.16 -22.89 -24.73
CA LEU A 131 -1.20 -21.94 -25.85
C LEU A 131 -2.23 -20.83 -25.64
N ARG A 132 -3.43 -21.19 -25.18
CA ARG A 132 -4.47 -20.20 -24.84
C ARG A 132 -4.03 -19.23 -23.75
N ILE A 133 -3.27 -19.70 -22.75
CA ILE A 133 -2.69 -18.81 -21.72
C ILE A 133 -1.57 -17.95 -22.31
N LEU A 134 -0.78 -18.51 -23.23
CA LEU A 134 0.31 -17.79 -23.89
C LEU A 134 -0.20 -16.63 -24.74
N ASP A 135 -1.41 -16.72 -25.31
CA ASP A 135 -2.04 -15.64 -26.08
C ASP A 135 -2.25 -14.37 -25.24
N LEU A 136 -2.28 -14.48 -23.90
CA LEU A 136 -2.34 -13.33 -22.99
C LEU A 136 -1.00 -12.57 -22.90
N PHE A 137 0.09 -13.14 -23.43
CA PHE A 137 1.43 -12.59 -23.35
C PHE A 137 2.10 -12.57 -24.74
N PRO A 138 1.75 -11.60 -25.61
CA PRO A 138 2.29 -11.52 -26.98
C PRO A 138 3.83 -11.47 -27.06
N GLN A 139 4.48 -10.96 -26.01
CA GLN A 139 5.93 -10.87 -25.86
C GLN A 139 6.60 -12.19 -25.45
N ALA A 140 5.83 -13.25 -25.19
CA ALA A 140 6.38 -14.51 -24.72
C ALA A 140 6.99 -15.36 -25.85
N GLU A 141 8.15 -15.96 -25.58
CA GLU A 141 8.77 -16.91 -26.50
C GLU A 141 8.07 -18.27 -26.40
N ARG A 142 7.26 -18.58 -27.40
CA ARG A 142 6.41 -19.79 -27.47
C ARG A 142 7.16 -21.09 -27.19
N GLU A 143 8.29 -21.30 -27.84
CA GLU A 143 9.06 -22.55 -27.71
C GLU A 143 9.68 -22.70 -26.32
N GLU A 144 10.17 -21.60 -25.73
CA GLU A 144 10.69 -21.61 -24.36
C GLU A 144 9.57 -21.90 -23.35
N PHE A 145 8.44 -21.22 -23.48
CA PHE A 145 7.31 -21.41 -22.60
C PHE A 145 6.82 -22.86 -22.58
N LEU A 146 6.55 -23.44 -23.75
CA LEU A 146 6.08 -24.83 -23.85
C LEU A 146 7.09 -25.82 -23.28
N ARG A 147 8.39 -25.60 -23.51
CA ARG A 147 9.47 -26.44 -22.96
C ARG A 147 9.51 -26.39 -21.43
N ILE A 148 9.33 -25.20 -20.83
CA ILE A 148 9.29 -25.06 -19.36
C ILE A 148 8.04 -25.76 -18.78
N VAL A 149 6.87 -25.60 -19.42
CA VAL A 149 5.61 -26.23 -19.01
C VAL A 149 5.72 -27.76 -19.07
N ALA A 150 6.18 -28.32 -20.20
CA ALA A 150 6.35 -29.76 -20.37
C ALA A 150 7.30 -30.36 -19.32
N ARG A 151 8.42 -29.68 -19.03
CA ARG A 151 9.35 -30.10 -17.97
C ARG A 151 8.68 -30.04 -16.59
N GLY A 152 7.91 -29.00 -16.30
CA GLY A 152 7.16 -28.86 -15.04
C GLY A 152 6.13 -29.96 -14.84
N ARG A 153 5.37 -30.31 -15.88
CA ARG A 153 4.42 -31.44 -15.86
C ARG A 153 5.13 -32.76 -15.60
N ASN A 154 6.25 -33.00 -16.28
CA ASN A 154 7.07 -34.19 -16.07
C ASN A 154 7.64 -34.26 -14.63
N GLU A 155 8.08 -33.15 -14.05
CA GLU A 155 8.52 -33.10 -12.65
C GLU A 155 7.39 -33.46 -11.68
N ARG A 156 6.15 -33.01 -11.93
CA ARG A 156 4.96 -33.36 -11.14
C ARG A 156 4.65 -34.86 -11.22
N ILE A 157 4.69 -35.44 -12.41
CA ILE A 157 4.43 -36.87 -12.64
C ILE A 157 5.51 -37.73 -11.97
N THR A 158 6.78 -37.34 -12.10
CA THR A 158 7.92 -38.13 -11.60
C THR A 158 8.26 -37.87 -10.13
N GLY A 159 7.56 -36.95 -9.46
CA GLY A 159 7.82 -36.57 -8.06
C GLY A 159 9.19 -35.92 -7.84
N LYS A 160 9.82 -35.41 -8.89
CA LYS A 160 11.14 -34.76 -8.81
C LYS A 160 11.04 -33.39 -8.12
N LYS A 161 12.18 -32.87 -7.67
CA LYS A 161 12.26 -31.50 -7.12
C LYS A 161 11.67 -30.50 -8.13
N PRO A 162 10.84 -29.52 -7.70
CA PRO A 162 10.07 -28.64 -8.59
C PRO A 162 10.94 -27.51 -9.17
N ALA A 163 12.02 -27.84 -9.86
CA ALA A 163 12.96 -26.88 -10.43
C ALA A 163 12.35 -26.14 -11.63
N ALA A 164 11.70 -26.86 -12.55
CA ALA A 164 10.98 -26.29 -13.68
C ALA A 164 9.71 -25.56 -13.26
N SER A 165 8.98 -26.07 -12.26
CA SER A 165 7.83 -25.33 -11.69
C SER A 165 8.26 -23.97 -11.10
N ARG A 166 9.41 -23.91 -10.40
CA ARG A 166 9.99 -22.63 -9.95
C ARG A 166 10.46 -21.76 -11.11
N ALA A 167 10.98 -22.36 -12.19
CA ALA A 167 11.36 -21.62 -13.39
C ALA A 167 10.13 -21.02 -14.10
N LEU A 168 9.03 -21.77 -14.19
CA LEU A 168 7.76 -21.32 -14.74
C LEU A 168 7.21 -20.12 -13.96
N PHE A 169 7.24 -20.17 -12.63
CA PHE A 169 6.84 -19.04 -11.80
C PHE A 169 7.66 -17.77 -12.12
N ARG A 170 8.99 -17.89 -12.23
CA ARG A 170 9.85 -16.75 -12.58
C ARG A 170 9.58 -16.23 -13.99
N TYR A 171 9.35 -17.13 -14.94
CA TYR A 171 9.04 -16.78 -16.32
C TYR A 171 7.71 -16.02 -16.42
N LEU A 172 6.63 -16.55 -15.82
CA LEU A 172 5.32 -15.89 -15.75
C LEU A 172 5.39 -14.52 -15.07
N ARG A 173 6.19 -14.39 -14.00
CA ARG A 173 6.43 -13.10 -13.35
C ARG A 173 7.05 -12.09 -14.32
N ALA A 174 8.09 -12.49 -15.04
CA ALA A 174 8.76 -11.62 -16.02
C ALA A 174 7.83 -11.21 -17.16
N LEU A 175 6.99 -12.13 -17.65
CA LEU A 175 5.98 -11.84 -18.67
C LEU A 175 4.95 -10.80 -18.19
N LEU A 176 4.44 -10.97 -16.97
CA LEU A 176 3.45 -10.05 -16.40
C LEU A 176 4.06 -8.66 -16.17
N GLU A 177 5.27 -8.59 -15.60
CA GLU A 177 6.00 -7.34 -15.41
C GLU A 177 6.33 -6.64 -16.75
N SER A 178 6.49 -7.40 -17.84
CA SER A 178 6.71 -6.85 -19.18
C SER A 178 5.42 -6.37 -19.83
N SER A 179 4.30 -7.05 -19.55
CA SER A 179 2.97 -6.65 -20.02
C SER A 179 2.55 -5.31 -19.40
N GLU A 180 2.74 -5.14 -18.09
CA GLU A 180 2.40 -3.92 -17.36
C GLU A 180 3.22 -2.69 -17.81
N LYS A 181 4.47 -2.91 -18.26
CA LYS A 181 5.34 -1.85 -18.79
C LYS A 181 4.95 -1.41 -20.21
N GLY A 182 4.36 -2.30 -21.01
CA GLY A 182 3.84 -1.96 -22.33
C GLY A 182 2.65 -0.99 -22.28
N GLU A 183 1.83 -1.09 -21.23
CA GLU A 183 0.65 -0.23 -21.04
C GLU A 183 1.03 1.18 -20.54
N HIS A 184 2.07 1.30 -19.70
CA HIS A 184 2.50 2.59 -19.15
C HIS A 184 3.24 3.50 -20.15
N SER A 185 3.70 2.98 -21.30
CA SER A 185 4.36 3.79 -22.32
C SER A 185 3.39 4.42 -23.35
N ALA A 186 2.10 4.06 -23.32
CA ALA A 186 1.12 4.50 -24.32
C ALA A 186 0.31 5.76 -23.93
N HIS A 187 0.50 6.33 -22.73
CA HIS A 187 -0.23 7.50 -22.24
C HIS A 187 0.73 8.55 -21.65
N GLY A 188 1.61 9.11 -22.49
CA GLY A 188 2.60 10.09 -22.03
C GLY A 188 3.26 10.95 -23.11
N GLU A 189 2.65 11.13 -24.28
CA GLU A 189 3.05 12.16 -25.24
C GLU A 189 1.80 12.87 -25.78
N GLU A 190 1.38 13.94 -25.11
CA GLU A 190 0.68 15.04 -25.79
C GLU A 190 1.64 16.22 -25.90
N PRO A 191 1.91 16.73 -27.11
CA PRO A 191 2.70 17.92 -27.30
C PRO A 191 1.86 19.14 -26.93
N HIS A 192 2.15 19.76 -25.78
CA HIS A 192 1.65 21.11 -25.51
C HIS A 192 2.39 22.11 -26.42
N SER A 193 1.92 22.17 -27.67
CA SER A 193 2.15 23.29 -28.59
C SER A 193 0.87 24.11 -28.66
N VAL A 194 0.82 25.23 -27.93
CA VAL A 194 -0.05 26.35 -28.28
C VAL A 194 0.68 27.65 -28.02
N ALA A 195 1.08 28.26 -29.13
CA ALA A 195 1.53 29.63 -29.24
C ALA A 195 0.49 30.61 -28.67
N ARG A 196 0.96 31.65 -27.97
CA ARG A 196 0.23 32.93 -27.88
C ARG A 196 1.19 34.08 -28.14
N ASP A 197 1.19 34.43 -29.41
CA ASP A 197 1.14 35.76 -30.01
C ASP A 197 1.66 36.95 -29.16
N LYS A 198 2.72 37.57 -29.69
CA LYS A 198 3.19 38.90 -29.28
C LYS A 198 2.55 39.93 -30.21
N THR A 199 1.42 40.50 -29.82
CA THR A 199 0.91 41.71 -30.47
C THR A 199 0.25 42.63 -29.44
N THR A 200 0.96 43.67 -29.00
CA THR A 200 0.36 44.95 -28.60
C THR A 200 1.40 46.05 -28.82
N GLN A 201 1.27 46.73 -29.96
CA GLN A 201 1.77 48.09 -30.17
C GLN A 201 0.55 49.04 -30.16
N GLY A 202 0.69 50.17 -29.46
CA GLY A 202 0.34 51.48 -30.03
C GLY A 202 -0.85 52.26 -29.46
N GLY A 203 -0.53 53.47 -28.94
CA GLY A 203 -1.38 54.69 -28.90
C GLY A 203 -2.35 54.80 -27.73
N VAL A 204 -2.41 55.88 -26.94
CA VAL A 204 -2.13 57.31 -27.18
C VAL A 204 -1.71 57.97 -25.88
#